data_AF-A0A1A8G987-F1
#
_entry.id   AF-A0A1A8G987-F1
#
_cell.length_a   1.000
_cell.length_b   1.000
_cell.length_c   1.000
_cell.angle_alpha   90.00
_cell.angle_beta   90.00
_cell.angle_gamma   90.00
#
_symmetry.space_group_name_H-M   'P 1'
#
loop_
_entity.id
_entity.type
_entity.pdbx_description
1 polymer ?
#
loop_
_entity_poly.entity_id
_entity_poly.type
_entity_poly.pdbx_seq_one_letter_code
_entity_poly.pdbx_strand_id
1 'polypeptide(L)' 'DENLEFHIKVSYFEIYLDKIRDLLDVSKTNLAVHEDKNRVPFVKGCTERFVSSPEEVMDIIDEGKANRHVAVTNMNEHSS' A
#
# COMPACT_ATOMS: atom_id res chain seq x y z
N ASP A 1 10.53 25.88 17.03
CA ASP A 1 10.79 24.51 16.57
C ASP A 1 10.63 23.42 17.61
N GLU A 2 10.85 23.67 18.91
CA GLU A 2 10.78 22.62 19.96
C GLU A 2 9.38 22.03 20.27
N ASN A 3 8.33 22.40 19.54
CA ASN A 3 6.95 21.93 19.78
C ASN A 3 6.30 21.28 18.55
N LEU A 4 7.08 20.81 17.58
CA LEU A 4 6.55 20.12 16.40
C LEU A 4 6.50 18.61 16.65
N GLU A 5 5.32 18.04 16.49
CA GLU A 5 5.09 16.59 16.51
C GLU A 5 4.86 16.09 15.09
N PHE A 6 5.66 15.12 14.66
CA PHE A 6 5.60 14.57 13.31
C PHE A 6 4.93 13.19 13.31
N HIS A 7 4.02 13.00 12.37
CA HIS A 7 3.36 11.74 12.12
C HIS A 7 3.55 11.38 10.65
N ILE A 8 4.50 10.48 10.38
CA ILE A 8 4.76 10.00 9.02
C ILE A 8 4.04 8.67 8.85
N LYS A 9 3.24 8.57 7.79
CA LYS A 9 2.57 7.33 7.40
C LYS A 9 2.98 6.93 5.99
N VAL A 10 3.12 5.63 5.77
CA VAL A 10 3.41 5.06 4.46
C VAL A 10 2.32 4.08 4.06
N SER A 11 1.93 4.14 2.80
CA SER A 11 1.07 3.18 2.13
C SER A 11 1.76 2.67 0.88
N TYR A 12 1.57 1.39 0.55
CA TYR A 12 2.15 0.81 -0.64
C TYR A 12 1.15 -0.13 -1.31
N PHE A 13 0.84 0.14 -2.58
CA PHE A 13 -0.11 -0.62 -3.37
C PHE A 13 0.33 -0.65 -4.84
N GLU A 14 -0.23 -1.57 -5.61
CA GLU A 14 -0.06 -1.64 -7.05
C GLU A 14 -1.41 -1.60 -7.77
N ILE A 15 -1.36 -1.22 -9.05
CA ILE A 15 -2.52 -1.31 -9.95
C ILE A 15 -2.22 -2.45 -10.92
N TYR A 16 -3.04 -3.49 -10.87
CA TYR A 16 -2.91 -4.66 -11.72
C TYR A 16 -4.27 -5.05 -12.28
N LEU A 17 -4.38 -5.13 -13.61
CA LEU A 17 -5.64 -5.39 -14.33
C LEU A 17 -6.79 -4.50 -13.84
N ASP A 18 -6.53 -3.20 -13.74
CA ASP A 18 -7.49 -2.18 -13.29
C ASP A 18 -8.01 -2.37 -11.85
N LYS A 19 -7.33 -3.20 -11.05
CA LYS A 19 -7.61 -3.40 -9.62
C LYS A 19 -6.47 -2.85 -8.78
N ILE A 20 -6.82 -2.13 -7.73
CA ILE A 20 -5.86 -1.65 -6.74
C ILE A 20 -5.64 -2.74 -5.68
N ARG A 21 -4.41 -3.25 -5.59
CA ARG A 21 -4.01 -4.29 -4.64
C ARG A 21 -3.10 -3.68 -3.58
N ASP A 22 -3.44 -3.86 -2.32
CA ASP A 22 -2.59 -3.45 -1.20
C ASP A 22 -1.39 -4.40 -1.10
N LEU A 23 -0.18 -3.84 -1.11
CA LEU A 23 1.05 -4.62 -0.98
C LEU A 23 1.45 -4.83 0.48
N LEU A 24 0.79 -4.16 1.43
CA LEU A 24 1.00 -4.28 2.87
C LEU A 24 -0.11 -5.10 3.56
N ASP A 25 -1.14 -5.48 2.80
CA ASP A 25 -2.20 -6.41 3.21
C ASP A 25 -2.74 -7.16 1.98
N VAL A 26 -2.20 -8.36 1.74
CA VAL A 26 -2.51 -9.18 0.56
C VAL A 26 -3.98 -9.63 0.46
N SER A 27 -4.77 -9.48 1.53
CA SER A 27 -6.21 -9.77 1.47
C SER A 27 -7.00 -8.70 0.70
N LYS A 28 -6.47 -7.48 0.58
CA LYS A 28 -7.11 -6.33 -0.05
C LYS A 28 -6.71 -6.20 -1.52
N THR A 29 -7.40 -6.94 -2.38
CA THR A 29 -7.01 -7.08 -3.80
C THR A 29 -7.79 -6.19 -4.77
N ASN A 30 -8.75 -5.40 -4.29
CA ASN A 30 -9.56 -4.51 -5.12
C ASN A 30 -10.05 -3.29 -4.30
N LEU A 31 -9.13 -2.43 -3.90
CA LEU A 31 -9.45 -1.20 -3.18
C LEU A 31 -10.17 -0.20 -4.08
N ALA A 32 -11.10 0.55 -3.49
CA ALA A 32 -11.87 1.57 -4.19
C ALA A 32 -11.19 2.94 -4.10
N VAL A 33 -11.32 3.74 -5.17
CA VAL A 33 -10.97 5.16 -5.17
C VAL A 33 -12.16 5.95 -4.66
N HIS A 34 -11.93 6.87 -3.72
CA HIS A 34 -12.93 7.79 -3.16
C HIS A 34 -12.42 9.22 -3.25
N GLU A 35 -13.32 10.19 -3.11
CA GLU A 35 -12.97 11.60 -3.01
C GLU A 35 -13.02 12.07 -1.56
N ASP A 36 -12.03 12.88 -1.16
CA ASP A 36 -12.04 13.56 0.13
C ASP A 36 -13.00 14.77 0.13
N LYS A 37 -13.02 15.52 1.25
CA LYS A 37 -13.87 16.73 1.37
C LYS A 37 -13.54 17.81 0.34
N ASN A 38 -12.35 17.77 -0.25
CA ASN A 38 -11.86 18.72 -1.25
C ASN A 38 -11.95 18.16 -2.68
N ARG A 39 -12.62 17.00 -2.87
CA ARG A 39 -12.72 16.28 -4.15
C ARG A 39 -11.39 15.77 -4.69
N VAL A 40 -10.42 15.53 -3.81
CA VAL A 40 -9.16 14.89 -4.18
C VAL A 40 -9.33 13.38 -4.11
N PRO A 41 -9.03 12.63 -5.19
CA PRO A 41 -9.14 11.18 -5.18
C PRO A 41 -8.08 10.55 -4.27
N PHE A 42 -8.46 9.53 -3.51
CA PHE A 42 -7.60 8.73 -2.65
C PHE A 42 -8.03 7.27 -2.63
N VAL A 43 -7.11 6.36 -2.29
CA VAL A 43 -7.41 4.93 -2.17
C VAL A 43 -8.00 4.65 -0.80
N LYS A 44 -9.29 4.35 -0.73
CA LYS A 44 -9.97 4.08 0.53
C LYS A 44 -9.61 2.69 1.06
N GLY A 45 -9.25 2.63 2.34
CA GLY A 45 -8.97 1.36 3.03
C GLY A 45 -7.58 0.79 2.76
N CYS A 46 -6.75 1.52 2.02
CA CYS A 46 -5.33 1.19 1.89
C CYS A 46 -4.67 1.21 3.27
N THR A 47 -3.80 0.25 3.50
CA THR A 47 -3.05 0.12 4.74
C THR A 47 -2.08 1.28 4.87
N GLU A 48 -2.13 1.95 6.03
CA GLU A 48 -1.17 2.99 6.40
C GLU A 48 -0.39 2.50 7.62
N ARG A 49 0.93 2.58 7.59
CA ARG A 49 1.79 2.27 8.74
C ARG A 49 2.56 3.50 9.16
N PHE A 50 2.61 3.76 10.45
CA PHE A 50 3.44 4.82 11.00
C PHE A 50 4.91 4.41 10.91
N VAL A 51 5.75 5.37 10.57
CA VAL A 51 7.20 5.21 10.54
C VAL A 51 7.88 6.37 11.25
N SER A 52 9.01 6.07 11.88
CA SER A 52 9.82 6.99 12.67
C SER A 52 11.27 7.02 12.23
N SER A 53 11.71 6.08 11.38
CA SER A 53 13.07 6.04 10.84
C SER A 53 13.11 5.62 9.37
N PRO A 54 14.21 5.93 8.64
CA PRO A 54 14.42 5.46 7.27
C PRO A 54 14.41 3.93 7.14
N GLU A 55 14.92 3.22 8.14
CA GLU A 55 14.98 1.75 8.15
C GLU A 55 13.57 1.15 8.13
N GLU A 56 12.64 1.68 8.93
CA GLU A 56 11.24 1.22 8.93
C GLU A 56 10.56 1.41 7.56
N VAL A 57 10.91 2.48 6.83
CA VAL A 57 10.43 2.69 5.47
C VAL A 57 10.98 1.62 4.53
N MET A 58 12.26 1.29 4.64
CA MET A 58 12.89 0.26 3.82
C MET A 58 12.31 -1.13 4.08
N ASP A 59 12.02 -1.45 5.34
CA ASP A 59 11.35 -2.71 5.72
C ASP A 59 9.97 -2.84 5.07
N ILE A 60 9.17 -1.77 5.08
CA ILE A 60 7.86 -1.71 4.40
C ILE A 60 7.99 -1.92 2.89
N ILE A 61 9.02 -1.32 2.27
CA ILE A 61 9.28 -1.47 0.84
C ILE A 61 9.61 -2.93 0.51
N ASP A 62 10.46 -3.58 1.30
CA ASP A 62 10.89 -4.95 1.05
C ASP A 62 9.77 -5.97 1.29
N GLU A 63 8.93 -5.76 2.31
CA GLU A 63 7.70 -6.53 2.49
C GLU A 63 6.76 -6.40 1.28
N GLY A 64 6.50 -5.16 0.83
CA GLY A 64 5.62 -4.92 -0.32
C GLY A 64 6.14 -5.57 -1.61
N LYS A 65 7.47 -5.56 -1.83
CA LYS A 65 8.09 -6.27 -2.96
C LYS A 65 7.90 -7.78 -2.88
N ALA A 66 8.06 -8.38 -1.69
CA ALA A 66 7.87 -9.81 -1.50
C ALA A 66 6.42 -10.21 -1.81
N ASN A 67 5.45 -9.45 -1.31
CA ASN A 67 4.03 -9.68 -1.57
C ASN A 67 3.66 -9.55 -3.05
N ARG A 68 4.25 -8.57 -3.76
CA ARG A 68 4.09 -8.43 -5.21
C ARG A 68 4.59 -9.67 -5.97
N HIS A 69 5.77 -10.19 -5.60
CA HIS A 69 6.34 -11.37 -6.26
C HIS A 69 5.43 -12.60 -6.10
N VAL A 70 4.89 -12.82 -4.88
CA VAL A 70 3.94 -13.90 -4.60
C VAL A 70 2.65 -13.76 -5.43
N ALA A 71 2.12 -12.54 -5.54
CA ALA A 71 0.92 -12.29 -6.33
C ALA A 71 1.09 -12.67 -7.81
N VAL A 72 2.24 -12.33 -8.40
CA VAL A 72 2.57 -12.68 -9.80
C VAL A 72 2.64 -14.20 -9.99
N THR A 73 3.32 -14.92 -9.09
CA THR A 73 3.45 -16.38 -9.19
C THR A 73 2.10 -17.08 -9.04
N ASN A 74 1.32 -16.74 -8.01
CA ASN A 74 0.00 -17.33 -7.78
C ASN A 74 -0.96 -17.08 -8.96
N MET A 75 -0.90 -15.90 -9.57
CA MET A 75 -1.72 -15.59 -10.74
C MET A 75 -1.32 -16.44 -11.94
N ASN A 76 -0.02 -16.58 -12.21
CA ASN A 76 0.45 -17.42 -13.30
C ASN A 76 -0.01 -18.88 -13.14
N GLU A 77 -0.03 -19.42 -11.92
CA GLU A 77 -0.57 -20.75 -11.63
C GLU A 77 -2.09 -20.84 -11.86
N HIS A 78 -2.85 -19.81 -11.48
CA HIS A 78 -4.30 -19.80 -11.60
C HIS A 78 -4.85 -19.38 -12.97
N SER A 79 -4.01 -18.86 -13.87
CA SER A 79 -4.39 -18.34 -15.19
C SER A 79 -4.16 -19.34 -16.33
N SER A 80 -4.11 -20.65 -16.02
CA SER A 80 -3.98 -21.73 -17.00
C SER A 80 -5.31 -22.10 -17.65
#